data_AF-A0A4V2MPL2-F1
#
_entry.id   AF-A0A4V2MPL2-F1
#
_cell.length_a   1.000
_cell.length_b   1.000
_cell.length_c   1.000
_cell.angle_alpha   90.00
_cell.angle_beta   90.00
_cell.angle_gamma   90.00
#
_symmetry.space_group_name_H-M   'P 1'
#
loop_
_entity.id
_entity.type
_entity.pdbx_description
1 polymer ?
#
loop_
_entity_poly.entity_id
_entity_poly.type
_entity_poly.pdbx_seq_one_letter_code
_entity_poly.pdbx_strand_id
1 'polypeptide(L)'
;MGAAVTLPIKGRCYCGETAVRASRSPQTVAYCHCVDCRRVTGAPVAAMAAFEEKDLTFTPDEGAVAPSNPGVKRSFCRSCGSPLSSRFDYLPGQVYVPLGLLDQADELVPEVHSYESQRLRWLHIDDSVERFATSSRARLAGSPETMRDRT
;
A
#
# COMPACT_ATOMS: atom_id res chain seq x y z
N MET A 1 13.47 -16.73 8.85
CA MET A 1 12.21 -17.18 9.47
C MET A 1 11.38 -15.93 9.68
N GLY A 2 10.37 -15.71 8.85
CA GLY A 2 9.54 -14.49 8.90
C GLY A 2 8.81 -14.40 10.24
N ALA A 3 8.67 -13.19 10.78
CA ALA A 3 7.90 -12.96 11.99
C ALA A 3 6.47 -13.49 11.82
N ALA A 4 5.89 -14.03 12.89
CA ALA A 4 4.51 -14.48 12.87
C ALA A 4 3.59 -13.28 12.70
N VAL A 5 2.76 -13.29 11.66
CA VAL A 5 1.75 -12.26 11.43
C VAL A 5 0.49 -12.56 12.26
N THR A 6 -0.13 -11.54 12.81
CA THR A 6 -1.37 -11.60 13.56
C THR A 6 -2.54 -11.90 12.62
N LEU A 7 -3.27 -12.99 12.89
CA LEU A 7 -4.44 -13.40 12.12
C LEU A 7 -5.76 -13.14 12.87
N PRO A 8 -6.87 -12.90 12.16
CA PRO A 8 -6.94 -12.64 10.72
C PRO A 8 -6.30 -11.29 10.37
N ILE A 9 -5.67 -11.19 9.21
CA ILE A 9 -5.23 -9.89 8.69
C ILE A 9 -6.49 -9.12 8.30
N LYS A 10 -6.56 -7.87 8.72
CA LYS A 10 -7.67 -6.96 8.44
C LYS A 10 -7.15 -5.73 7.72
N GLY A 11 -8.05 -5.02 7.10
CA GLY A 11 -7.74 -3.76 6.46
C GLY A 11 -8.98 -3.10 5.93
N ARG A 12 -8.81 -1.90 5.38
CA ARG A 12 -9.89 -1.15 4.74
C ARG A 12 -9.35 -0.12 3.76
N CYS A 13 -10.21 0.29 2.83
CA CYS A 13 -9.94 1.48 2.02
C CYS A 13 -9.89 2.76 2.88
N TYR A 14 -9.44 3.87 2.29
CA TYR A 14 -9.28 5.14 3.01
C TYR A 14 -10.57 5.63 3.67
N CYS A 15 -11.73 5.56 2.99
CA CYS A 15 -13.00 5.98 3.57
C CYS A 15 -13.63 4.93 4.52
N GLY A 16 -13.09 3.71 4.55
CA GLY A 16 -13.60 2.61 5.37
C GLY A 16 -14.82 1.86 4.82
N GLU A 17 -15.32 2.23 3.64
CA GLU A 17 -16.50 1.59 3.03
C GLU A 17 -16.24 0.14 2.62
N THR A 18 -15.04 -0.16 2.11
CA THR A 18 -14.61 -1.51 1.77
C THR A 18 -13.63 -2.01 2.82
N ALA A 19 -13.98 -3.07 3.52
CA ALA A 19 -13.09 -3.84 4.38
C ALA A 19 -12.46 -5.01 3.61
N VAL A 20 -11.22 -5.34 3.95
CA VAL A 20 -10.52 -6.54 3.49
C VAL A 20 -10.18 -7.42 4.68
N ARG A 21 -10.32 -8.73 4.53
CA ARG A 21 -9.95 -9.72 5.53
C ARG A 21 -9.23 -10.88 4.87
N ALA A 22 -8.10 -11.29 5.42
CA ALA A 22 -7.41 -12.53 5.04
C ALA A 22 -7.37 -13.52 6.22
N SER A 23 -7.71 -14.78 5.96
CA SER A 23 -7.72 -15.86 6.96
C SER A 23 -6.33 -16.48 7.19
N ARG A 24 -5.38 -16.24 6.28
CA ARG A 24 -4.01 -16.77 6.31
C ARG A 24 -3.00 -15.68 5.99
N SER A 25 -1.74 -15.94 6.33
CA SER A 25 -0.60 -15.10 5.94
C SER A 25 -0.46 -15.04 4.41
N PRO A 26 0.07 -13.93 3.84
CA PRO A 26 0.31 -13.84 2.41
C PRO A 26 1.38 -14.85 1.96
N GLN A 27 1.31 -15.24 0.69
CA GLN A 27 2.32 -16.07 0.03
C GLN A 27 3.64 -15.31 -0.16
N THR A 28 3.56 -13.99 -0.36
CA THR A 28 4.73 -13.11 -0.38
C THR A 28 4.31 -11.66 -0.13
N VAL A 29 5.25 -10.84 0.34
CA VAL A 29 5.14 -9.38 0.29
C VAL A 29 6.19 -8.83 -0.66
N ALA A 30 5.79 -7.99 -1.61
CA ALA A 30 6.67 -7.48 -2.66
C ALA A 30 6.66 -5.96 -2.72
N TYR A 31 7.85 -5.38 -2.89
CA TYR A 31 8.00 -4.05 -3.47
C TYR A 31 7.95 -4.15 -4.99
N CYS A 32 7.24 -3.25 -5.64
CA CYS A 32 7.21 -3.12 -7.09
C CYS A 32 7.54 -1.70 -7.52
N HIS A 33 8.56 -1.58 -8.36
CA HIS A 33 9.12 -0.31 -8.84
C HIS A 33 8.60 0.11 -10.22
N CYS A 34 7.78 -0.73 -10.87
CA CYS A 34 7.32 -0.43 -12.23
C CYS A 34 6.50 0.86 -12.28
N VAL A 35 6.54 1.54 -13.43
CA VAL A 35 5.80 2.81 -13.62
C VAL A 35 4.30 2.63 -13.36
N ASP A 36 3.71 1.51 -13.76
CA ASP A 36 2.26 1.29 -13.61
C ASP A 36 1.85 1.15 -12.15
N CYS A 37 2.61 0.40 -11.34
CA CYS A 37 2.32 0.28 -9.91
C CYS A 37 2.50 1.62 -9.18
N ARG A 38 3.50 2.44 -9.58
CA ARG A 38 3.65 3.81 -9.07
C ARG A 38 2.47 4.70 -9.46
N ARG A 39 2.00 4.63 -10.71
CA ARG A 39 0.84 5.41 -11.19
C ARG A 39 -0.46 5.00 -10.49
N VAL A 40 -0.65 3.71 -10.25
CA VAL A 40 -1.86 3.18 -9.58
C VAL A 40 -1.91 3.59 -8.11
N THR A 41 -0.77 3.57 -7.41
CA THR A 41 -0.72 3.84 -5.97
C THR A 41 -0.41 5.29 -5.63
N GLY A 42 0.16 6.05 -6.56
CA GLY A 42 0.75 7.36 -6.29
C GLY A 42 2.04 7.30 -5.45
N ALA A 43 2.48 6.11 -5.02
CA ALA A 43 3.65 5.94 -4.16
C ALA A 43 4.96 5.86 -4.98
N PRO A 44 6.11 6.31 -4.43
CA PRO A 44 7.42 6.12 -5.06
C PRO A 44 7.79 4.65 -5.31
N VAL A 45 7.28 3.75 -4.48
CA VAL A 45 7.35 2.29 -4.61
C VAL A 45 6.03 1.70 -4.11
N ALA A 46 5.45 0.74 -4.83
CA ALA A 46 4.25 0.06 -4.37
C ALA A 46 4.65 -1.15 -3.52
N ALA A 47 4.13 -1.25 -2.29
CA ALA A 47 4.24 -2.45 -1.47
C ALA A 47 2.91 -3.20 -1.52
N MET A 48 2.93 -4.50 -1.85
CA MET A 48 1.73 -5.33 -1.93
C MET A 48 1.95 -6.70 -1.31
N ALA A 49 0.93 -7.22 -0.63
CA ALA A 49 0.89 -8.57 -0.09
C ALA A 49 0.04 -9.47 -1.02
N ALA A 50 0.57 -10.62 -1.41
CA ALA A 50 -0.11 -11.58 -2.28
C ALA A 50 -0.82 -12.64 -1.44
N PHE A 51 -2.14 -12.79 -1.61
CA PHE A 51 -2.94 -13.79 -0.93
C PHE A 51 -3.51 -14.80 -1.93
N GLU A 52 -3.79 -16.02 -1.48
CA GLU A 52 -4.67 -16.92 -2.23
C GLU A 52 -6.08 -16.35 -2.24
N GLU A 53 -6.72 -16.34 -3.41
CA GLU A 53 -8.07 -15.77 -3.59
C GLU A 53 -9.09 -16.35 -2.61
N LYS A 54 -9.00 -17.66 -2.31
CA LYS A 54 -9.90 -18.35 -1.38
C LYS A 54 -9.78 -17.89 0.08
N ASP A 55 -8.63 -17.32 0.44
CA ASP A 55 -8.33 -16.90 1.81
C ASP A 55 -8.64 -15.41 2.02
N LEU A 56 -9.06 -14.70 0.97
CA LEU A 56 -9.30 -13.26 0.97
C LEU A 56 -10.80 -12.96 0.80
N THR A 57 -11.30 -11.98 1.54
CA THR A 57 -12.68 -11.50 1.42
C THR A 57 -12.71 -9.99 1.45
N PHE A 58 -13.50 -9.40 0.56
CA PHE A 58 -13.83 -7.98 0.57
C PHE A 58 -15.30 -7.81 0.99
N THR A 59 -15.59 -6.77 1.77
CA THR A 59 -16.95 -6.47 2.22
C THR A 59 -17.21 -4.97 2.11
N PRO A 60 -18.31 -4.52 1.46
CA PRO A 60 -19.37 -5.33 0.86
C PRO A 60 -18.94 -6.05 -0.44
N ASP A 61 -18.00 -5.48 -1.18
CA ASP A 61 -17.45 -6.05 -2.41
C ASP A 61 -16.03 -5.53 -2.66
N GLU A 62 -15.38 -6.06 -3.71
CA GLU A 62 -14.03 -5.67 -4.14
C GLU A 62 -14.01 -4.36 -4.94
N GLY A 63 -15.06 -3.54 -4.86
CA GLY A 63 -15.15 -2.26 -5.56
C GLY A 63 -15.35 -2.39 -7.06
N ALA A 64 -14.85 -1.40 -7.82
CA ALA A 64 -14.95 -1.34 -9.27
C ALA A 64 -13.63 -1.78 -9.92
N VAL A 65 -13.73 -2.65 -10.93
CA VAL A 65 -12.58 -2.98 -11.79
C VAL A 65 -12.37 -1.85 -12.79
N ALA A 66 -11.17 -1.27 -12.80
CA ALA A 66 -10.80 -0.27 -13.80
C ALA A 66 -10.06 -0.91 -14.98
N PRO A 67 -10.11 -0.29 -16.18
CA PRO A 67 -9.28 -0.71 -17.30
C PRO A 67 -7.80 -0.68 -16.91
N SER A 68 -7.10 -1.77 -17.19
CA SER A 68 -5.66 -1.90 -17.00
C SER A 68 -5.02 -2.54 -18.23
N ASN A 69 -3.69 -2.68 -18.21
CA ASN A 69 -2.96 -3.36 -19.28
C ASN A 69 -3.53 -4.77 -19.53
N PRO A 70 -3.40 -5.29 -20.75
CA PRO A 70 -3.76 -6.67 -21.06
C PRO A 70 -3.18 -7.66 -20.04
N GLY A 71 -4.01 -8.58 -19.55
CA GLY A 71 -3.63 -9.59 -18.56
C GLY A 71 -3.47 -9.09 -17.12
N VAL A 72 -3.89 -7.85 -16.84
CA VAL A 72 -3.95 -7.28 -15.50
C VAL A 72 -5.37 -6.84 -15.22
N LYS A 73 -5.87 -7.11 -14.01
CA LYS A 73 -7.13 -6.56 -13.50
C LYS A 73 -6.85 -5.85 -12.19
N ARG A 74 -7.31 -4.60 -12.06
CA ARG A 74 -7.16 -3.81 -10.83
C ARG A 74 -8.50 -3.30 -10.36
N SER A 75 -8.70 -3.30 -9.05
CA SER A 75 -9.92 -2.86 -8.42
C SER A 75 -9.70 -1.65 -7.52
N PHE A 76 -10.72 -0.82 -7.38
CA PHE A 76 -10.68 0.42 -6.61
C PHE A 76 -11.96 0.59 -5.82
N CYS A 77 -11.86 1.18 -4.63
CA CYS A 77 -13.03 1.55 -3.85
C CYS A 77 -13.87 2.56 -4.65
N ARG A 78 -15.16 2.28 -4.81
CA ARG A 78 -16.09 3.11 -5.59
C ARG A 78 -16.25 4.52 -5.04
N SER A 79 -16.00 4.69 -3.75
CA SER A 79 -16.27 5.90 -2.99
C SER A 79 -15.04 6.80 -2.87
N CYS A 80 -13.90 6.26 -2.44
CA CYS A 80 -12.67 7.04 -2.24
C CYS A 80 -11.57 6.81 -3.28
N GLY A 81 -11.76 5.87 -4.21
CA GLY A 81 -10.76 5.56 -5.23
C GLY A 81 -9.49 4.87 -4.73
N SER A 82 -9.43 4.43 -3.47
CA SER A 82 -8.27 3.66 -2.97
C SER A 82 -8.08 2.39 -3.82
N PRO A 83 -6.85 2.05 -4.23
CA PRO A 83 -6.59 0.78 -4.91
C PRO A 83 -6.83 -0.36 -3.92
N LEU A 84 -7.68 -1.32 -4.28
CA LEU A 84 -8.08 -2.43 -3.41
C LEU A 84 -7.31 -3.71 -3.72
N SER A 85 -7.18 -4.05 -4.99
CA SER A 85 -6.48 -5.27 -5.40
C SER A 85 -5.92 -5.23 -6.82
N SER A 86 -5.00 -6.14 -7.09
CA SER A 86 -4.52 -6.48 -8.43
C SER A 86 -4.51 -8.00 -8.64
N ARG A 87 -4.94 -8.44 -9.82
CA ARG A 87 -4.80 -9.81 -10.32
C ARG A 87 -4.03 -9.80 -11.63
N PHE A 88 -3.24 -10.84 -11.85
CA PHE A 88 -2.38 -10.98 -13.02
C PHE A 88 -2.60 -12.35 -13.66
N ASP A 89 -2.85 -12.41 -14.97
CA ASP A 89 -3.15 -13.67 -15.66
C ASP A 89 -1.99 -14.67 -15.59
N TYR A 90 -0.76 -14.18 -15.45
CA TYR A 90 0.46 -15.00 -15.31
C TYR A 90 0.69 -15.51 -13.86
N LEU A 91 -0.14 -15.09 -12.90
CA LEU A 91 -0.13 -15.57 -11.51
C LEU A 91 -1.57 -15.92 -11.07
N PRO A 92 -2.17 -16.96 -11.66
CA PRO A 92 -3.56 -17.31 -11.40
C PRO A 92 -3.79 -17.69 -9.93
N GLY A 93 -4.94 -17.30 -9.39
CA GLY A 93 -5.36 -17.58 -8.01
C GLY A 93 -4.73 -16.69 -6.95
N GLN A 94 -3.86 -15.74 -7.33
CA GLN A 94 -3.27 -14.77 -6.42
C GLN A 94 -3.97 -13.41 -6.51
N VAL A 95 -4.24 -12.81 -5.35
CA VAL A 95 -4.76 -11.45 -5.23
C VAL A 95 -3.77 -10.60 -4.47
N TYR A 96 -3.27 -9.56 -5.12
CA TYR A 96 -2.31 -8.62 -4.53
C TYR A 96 -3.04 -7.44 -3.91
N VAL A 97 -2.93 -7.27 -2.60
CA VAL A 97 -3.54 -6.18 -1.83
C VAL A 97 -2.46 -5.16 -1.47
N PRO A 98 -2.67 -3.85 -1.71
CA PRO A 98 -1.73 -2.82 -1.29
C PRO A 98 -1.52 -2.84 0.23
N LEU A 99 -0.26 -2.85 0.65
CA LEU A 99 0.11 -3.03 2.06
C LEU A 99 -0.47 -1.93 2.95
N GLY A 100 -0.56 -0.71 2.44
CA GLY A 100 -1.12 0.44 3.17
C GLY A 100 -2.62 0.34 3.49
N LEU A 101 -3.34 -0.68 2.99
CA LEU A 101 -4.71 -0.96 3.40
C LEU A 101 -4.79 -1.87 4.63
N LEU A 102 -3.73 -2.60 4.94
CA LEU A 102 -3.72 -3.66 5.94
C LEU A 102 -3.35 -3.10 7.31
N ASP A 103 -4.11 -3.47 8.34
CA ASP A 103 -3.89 -3.03 9.72
C ASP A 103 -2.59 -3.63 10.30
N GLN A 104 -2.14 -4.79 9.79
CA GLN A 104 -0.89 -5.49 10.15
C GLN A 104 0.28 -5.13 9.22
N ALA A 105 0.26 -3.96 8.58
CA ALA A 105 1.29 -3.58 7.60
C ALA A 105 2.73 -3.60 8.15
N ASP A 106 2.92 -3.35 9.45
CA ASP A 106 4.21 -3.35 10.14
C ASP A 106 4.79 -4.76 10.37
N GLU A 107 3.93 -5.79 10.41
CA GLU A 107 4.33 -7.19 10.51
C GLU A 107 4.62 -7.83 9.13
N LEU A 108 4.26 -7.14 8.04
CA LEU A 108 4.29 -7.62 6.66
C LEU A 108 5.51 -7.07 5.89
N VAL A 109 6.69 -7.57 6.25
CA VAL A 109 7.97 -7.12 5.67
C VAL A 109 8.15 -7.63 4.23
N PRO A 110 8.42 -6.76 3.24
CA PRO A 110 8.68 -7.18 1.86
C PRO A 110 9.91 -8.08 1.70
N GLU A 111 9.77 -9.12 0.89
CA GLU A 111 10.78 -10.16 0.66
C GLU A 111 11.46 -10.01 -0.71
N VAL A 112 10.83 -9.28 -1.64
CA VAL A 112 11.30 -9.18 -3.03
C VAL A 112 11.08 -7.78 -3.61
N HIS A 113 12.04 -7.35 -4.43
CA HIS A 113 11.94 -6.16 -5.28
C HIS A 113 11.65 -6.57 -6.73
N SER A 114 10.46 -6.26 -7.21
CA SER A 114 10.06 -6.43 -8.61
C SER A 114 10.34 -5.17 -9.42
N TYR A 115 10.80 -5.35 -10.67
CA TYR A 115 11.16 -4.25 -11.57
C TYR A 115 12.22 -3.29 -11.02
N GLU A 116 13.18 -3.80 -10.24
CA GLU A 116 14.25 -3.01 -9.60
C GLU A 116 14.99 -2.05 -10.56
N SER A 117 15.17 -2.42 -11.83
CA SER A 117 15.77 -1.53 -12.85
C SER A 117 14.99 -0.22 -13.08
N GLN A 118 13.69 -0.18 -12.72
CA GLN A 118 12.83 0.99 -12.79
C GLN A 118 12.72 1.75 -11.47
N ARG A 119 13.48 1.37 -10.43
CA ARG A 119 13.45 2.08 -9.15
C ARG A 119 13.81 3.55 -9.35
N LEU A 120 13.20 4.40 -8.54
CA LEU A 120 13.62 5.79 -8.44
C LEU A 120 15.00 5.82 -7.79
N ARG A 121 16.02 6.19 -8.57
CA ARG A 121 17.42 6.11 -8.13
C ARG A 121 17.72 6.96 -6.89
N TRP A 122 16.93 8.01 -6.67
CA TRP A 122 17.04 8.92 -5.53
C TRP A 122 16.28 8.44 -4.28
N LEU A 123 15.46 7.40 -4.38
CA LEU A 123 14.66 6.92 -3.26
C LEU A 123 15.51 6.03 -2.35
N HIS A 124 15.88 6.57 -1.20
CA HIS A 124 16.54 5.89 -0.09
C HIS A 124 15.87 6.38 1.21
N ILE A 125 15.37 5.47 2.06
CA ILE A 125 14.68 5.82 3.33
C ILE A 125 15.43 5.18 4.49
N ASP A 126 16.69 5.58 4.62
CA ASP A 126 17.51 5.44 5.81
C ASP A 126 18.34 6.72 5.83
N ASP A 127 17.85 7.71 6.56
CA ASP A 127 18.34 9.08 6.52
C ASP A 127 18.30 9.70 7.91
N SER A 128 19.03 10.81 8.08
CA SER A 128 19.08 11.57 9.32
C SER A 128 18.08 12.73 9.35
N VAL A 129 17.01 12.68 8.54
CA VAL A 129 16.00 13.75 8.51
C VAL A 129 15.19 13.73 9.81
N GLU A 130 14.86 14.93 10.31
CA GLU A 130 14.06 15.12 11.54
C GLU A 130 12.76 14.30 11.52
N ARG A 131 12.50 13.57 12.60
CA ARG A 131 11.34 12.67 12.75
C ARG A 131 10.41 13.21 13.83
N PHE A 132 9.11 13.23 13.52
CA PHE A 132 8.07 13.69 14.42
C PHE A 132 7.15 12.53 14.78
N ALA A 133 6.75 12.42 16.05
CA ALA A 133 5.76 11.43 16.49
C ALA A 133 4.35 11.69 15.94
N THR A 134 4.09 12.93 15.49
CA THR A 134 2.82 13.37 14.90
C THR A 134 3.07 14.16 13.61
N SER A 135 2.03 14.79 13.05
CA SER A 135 2.17 15.70 11.91
C SER A 135 3.30 16.72 12.08
N SER A 136 4.09 16.93 11.03
CA SER A 136 5.13 17.98 10.94
C SER A 136 4.56 19.40 10.73
N ARG A 137 3.24 19.60 10.91
CA ARG A 137 2.55 20.87 10.66
C ARG A 137 3.19 22.06 11.35
N ALA A 138 3.60 21.93 12.62
CA ALA A 138 4.23 23.04 13.35
C ALA A 138 5.56 23.47 12.72
N ARG A 139 6.41 22.49 12.36
CA ARG A 139 7.69 22.71 11.67
C ARG A 139 7.51 23.37 10.29
N LEU A 140 6.47 22.99 9.55
CA LEU A 140 6.19 23.49 8.20
C LEU A 140 5.44 24.83 8.18
N ALA A 141 4.54 25.04 9.15
CA ALA A 141 3.85 26.32 9.34
C ALA A 141 4.75 27.38 9.99
N GLY A 142 5.95 26.99 10.41
CA GLY A 142 6.96 27.87 10.98
C GLY A 142 6.53 28.52 12.29
N SER A 143 6.09 27.71 13.27
CA SER A 143 5.63 28.09 14.62
C SER A 143 5.71 29.59 14.99
N PRO A 144 4.63 30.21 15.52
CA PRO A 144 4.46 31.67 15.66
C PRO A 144 5.48 32.43 16.54
N GLU A 145 6.52 31.80 17.08
CA GLU A 145 7.63 32.51 17.74
C GLU A 145 8.41 33.44 16.79
N THR A 146 8.31 33.25 15.48
CA THR A 146 8.97 34.14 14.49
C THR A 146 8.08 35.26 13.94
N MET A 147 6.81 35.36 14.37
CA MET A 147 5.87 36.41 13.93
C MET A 147 5.65 37.51 14.99
N ARG A 148 6.66 37.75 15.84
CA ARG A 148 6.72 38.87 16.79
C ARG A 148 7.96 39.74 16.56
N ASP A 149 8.29 40.10 15.32
CA ASP A 149 9.25 41.20 15.11
C ASP A 149 9.15 41.85 13.73
N ARG A 150 7.93 42.24 13.35
CA ARG A 150 7.72 43.17 12.24
C ARG A 150 6.75 44.25 12.67
N THR A 151 7.25 45.12 13.56
CA THR A 151 6.71 46.48 13.73
C THR A 151 7.50 47.42 12.84
#